data_AF-A0A382YM19-F1
#
_entry.id   AF-A0A382YM19-F1
#
_cell.length_a   1.000
_cell.length_b   1.000
_cell.length_c   1.000
_cell.angle_alpha   90.00
_cell.angle_beta   90.00
_cell.angle_gamma   90.00
#
_symmetry.space_group_name_H-M   'P 1'
#
loop_
_entity.id
_entity.type
_entity.pdbx_description
1 polymer ?
#
loop_
_entity_poly.entity_id
_entity_poly.type
_entity_poly.pdbx_seq_one_letter_code
_entity_poly.pdbx_strand_id
1 'polypeptide(L)'
;ELNIDLTNIDDVFFSHNHKDHTGGLMNLKKNYPNSFSNAHIGEGIFYSRPNSTGNDHYILNNKNTLDELGINFKTHQNPSQVMPGLWTTGQIPRKYDEKNWSELGKMVDSNGNIVEDTIPEDQSLFFDTDNGIVLISGCGHAGLINTLDYVKKIIPNRPIYKIIGGFHLLNLNEKKLEWTAKKMEEFGVKFFVGAHCTGLNSTYSIRNFMNLSSKNALVGSVGTYITNQGIFPGYME
;
A
#
# COMPACT_ATOMS: atom_id res chain seq x y z
N GLU A 1 -13.26 -18.13 10.23
CA GLU A 1 -11.83 -18.16 9.85
C GLU A 1 -10.99 -17.13 10.61
N LEU A 2 -11.31 -15.83 10.66
CA LEU A 2 -10.56 -14.85 11.49
C LEU A 2 -11.34 -14.22 12.66
N ASN A 3 -12.66 -14.41 12.74
CA ASN A 3 -13.53 -13.86 13.79
C ASN A 3 -13.39 -12.33 14.01
N ILE A 4 -13.16 -11.58 12.93
CA ILE A 4 -13.12 -10.11 12.95
C ILE A 4 -14.53 -9.57 12.69
N ASP A 5 -15.00 -8.71 13.57
CA ASP A 5 -16.27 -8.00 13.42
C ASP A 5 -16.13 -6.88 12.39
N LEU A 6 -16.91 -6.96 11.31
CA LEU A 6 -16.94 -5.95 10.24
C LEU A 6 -18.14 -5.00 10.38
N THR A 7 -18.91 -5.06 11.47
CA THR A 7 -20.13 -4.25 11.65
C THR A 7 -19.84 -2.81 12.08
N ASN A 8 -18.64 -2.51 12.59
CA ASN A 8 -18.27 -1.21 13.15
C ASN A 8 -16.89 -0.72 12.63
N ILE A 9 -16.71 -0.61 11.31
CA ILE A 9 -15.46 -0.12 10.71
C ILE A 9 -15.54 1.41 10.57
N ASP A 10 -14.73 2.17 11.29
CA ASP A 10 -14.82 3.65 11.21
C ASP A 10 -14.47 4.20 9.81
N ASP A 11 -13.34 3.73 9.26
CA ASP A 11 -12.79 4.21 7.99
C ASP A 11 -12.20 3.06 7.17
N VAL A 12 -12.32 3.15 5.84
CA VAL A 12 -11.62 2.29 4.87
C VAL A 12 -10.48 3.08 4.24
N PHE A 13 -9.33 2.45 4.00
CA PHE A 13 -8.19 3.07 3.33
C PHE A 13 -7.87 2.33 2.02
N PHE A 14 -7.69 3.08 0.94
CA PHE A 14 -7.22 2.56 -0.35
C PHE A 14 -5.79 2.98 -0.62
N SER A 15 -4.95 2.00 -0.90
CA SER A 15 -3.57 2.23 -1.31
C SER A 15 -3.46 2.80 -2.73
N HIS A 16 -4.25 2.26 -3.67
CA HIS A 16 -4.30 2.66 -5.09
C HIS A 16 -5.57 2.14 -5.76
N ASN A 17 -5.74 2.39 -7.07
CA ASN A 17 -7.01 2.17 -7.78
C ASN A 17 -7.32 0.73 -8.23
N HIS A 18 -6.38 -0.22 -8.13
CA HIS A 18 -6.54 -1.51 -8.78
C HIS A 18 -7.68 -2.33 -8.16
N LYS A 19 -8.31 -3.15 -9.01
CA LYS A 19 -9.54 -3.88 -8.64
C LYS A 19 -9.34 -4.87 -7.50
N ASP A 20 -8.18 -5.49 -7.41
CA ASP A 20 -7.81 -6.40 -6.33
C ASP A 20 -7.62 -5.71 -4.98
N HIS A 21 -7.54 -4.37 -4.95
CA HIS A 21 -7.51 -3.56 -3.72
C HIS A 21 -8.81 -2.78 -3.48
N THR A 22 -9.60 -2.51 -4.53
CA THR A 22 -10.84 -1.70 -4.46
C THR A 22 -12.13 -2.51 -4.60
N GLY A 23 -12.05 -3.72 -5.14
CA GLY A 23 -13.20 -4.55 -5.54
C GLY A 23 -14.08 -5.05 -4.41
N GLY A 24 -13.54 -5.11 -3.19
CA GLY A 24 -14.29 -5.53 -2.01
C GLY A 24 -15.26 -4.48 -1.46
N LEU A 25 -15.09 -3.20 -1.80
CA LEU A 25 -15.80 -2.09 -1.15
C LEU A 25 -17.32 -2.17 -1.28
N MET A 26 -17.79 -2.43 -2.50
CA MET A 26 -19.20 -2.58 -2.82
C MET A 26 -19.84 -3.72 -2.02
N ASN A 27 -19.13 -4.84 -1.90
CA ASN A 27 -19.59 -6.00 -1.15
C ASN A 27 -19.62 -5.71 0.36
N LEU A 28 -18.59 -5.06 0.89
CA LEU A 28 -18.53 -4.64 2.28
C LEU A 28 -19.71 -3.73 2.62
N LYS A 29 -19.97 -2.70 1.81
CA LYS A 29 -21.06 -1.75 2.05
C LYS A 29 -22.45 -2.39 1.95
N LYS A 30 -22.67 -3.32 1.00
CA LYS A 30 -23.96 -4.02 0.86
C LYS A 30 -24.26 -4.96 2.02
N ASN A 31 -23.26 -5.67 2.54
CA ASN A 31 -23.44 -6.60 3.66
C ASN A 31 -23.43 -5.88 5.02
N TYR A 32 -22.74 -4.75 5.13
CA TYR A 32 -22.58 -3.97 6.35
C TYR A 32 -22.87 -2.48 6.10
N PRO A 33 -24.13 -2.10 5.82
CA PRO A 33 -24.50 -0.76 5.34
C PRO A 33 -24.18 0.36 6.33
N ASN A 34 -24.17 0.06 7.63
CA ASN A 34 -23.89 1.02 8.69
C ASN A 34 -22.44 0.97 9.19
N SER A 35 -21.60 0.10 8.64
CA SER A 35 -20.28 -0.17 9.20
C SER A 35 -19.34 1.00 9.03
N PHE A 36 -19.15 1.47 7.80
CA PHE A 36 -18.29 2.61 7.48
C PHE A 36 -19.02 3.59 6.58
N SER A 37 -18.61 4.86 6.67
CA SER A 37 -19.04 5.91 5.73
C SER A 37 -17.87 6.58 5.05
N ASN A 38 -16.65 6.49 5.58
CA ASN A 38 -15.49 7.18 5.04
C ASN A 38 -14.54 6.23 4.32
N ALA A 39 -14.05 6.65 3.16
CA ALA A 39 -12.98 5.97 2.44
C ALA A 39 -11.85 6.95 2.12
N HIS A 40 -10.65 6.67 2.62
CA HIS A 40 -9.45 7.48 2.41
C HIS A 40 -8.75 7.03 1.12
N ILE A 41 -8.52 7.98 0.21
CA ILE A 41 -7.99 7.72 -1.14
C ILE A 41 -6.84 8.67 -1.47
N GLY A 42 -5.95 8.27 -2.38
CA GLY A 42 -4.91 9.13 -2.91
C GLY A 42 -5.44 10.00 -4.06
N GLU A 43 -4.84 11.17 -4.24
CA GLU A 43 -5.14 12.04 -5.39
C GLU A 43 -4.82 11.33 -6.70
N GLY A 44 -5.82 11.21 -7.58
CA GLY A 44 -5.71 10.50 -8.87
C GLY A 44 -6.39 9.13 -8.94
N ILE A 45 -6.97 8.64 -7.83
CA ILE A 45 -7.62 7.31 -7.81
C ILE A 45 -8.77 7.20 -8.84
N PHE A 46 -9.42 8.32 -9.14
CA PHE A 46 -10.52 8.44 -10.09
C PHE A 46 -10.09 9.03 -11.45
N TYR A 47 -8.79 9.21 -11.71
CA TYR A 47 -8.32 9.61 -13.04
C TYR A 47 -8.52 8.50 -14.05
N SER A 48 -9.07 8.86 -15.22
CA SER A 48 -9.45 7.92 -16.26
C SER A 48 -8.24 7.17 -16.80
N ARG A 49 -8.41 5.85 -16.98
CA ARG A 49 -7.46 4.87 -17.52
C ARG A 49 -8.21 4.00 -18.53
N PRO A 50 -8.58 4.55 -19.69
CA PRO A 50 -9.38 3.84 -20.66
C PRO A 50 -8.57 2.68 -21.24
N ASN A 51 -9.14 1.49 -21.19
CA ASN A 51 -8.56 0.31 -21.84
C ASN A 51 -8.81 0.33 -23.37
N SER A 52 -8.40 -0.72 -24.07
CA SER A 52 -8.55 -0.84 -25.53
C SER A 52 -10.01 -0.83 -26.02
N THR A 53 -11.00 -1.08 -25.14
CA THR A 53 -12.43 -0.98 -25.47
C THR A 53 -13.05 0.33 -25.00
N GLY A 54 -12.25 1.28 -24.51
CA GLY A 54 -12.70 2.57 -23.98
C GLY A 54 -13.33 2.51 -22.59
N ASN A 55 -13.29 1.36 -21.92
CA ASN A 55 -13.80 1.22 -20.55
C ASN A 55 -12.73 1.64 -19.54
N ASP A 56 -13.15 2.35 -18.50
CA ASP A 56 -12.27 2.75 -17.40
C ASP A 56 -12.03 1.62 -16.39
N HIS A 57 -11.15 1.88 -15.42
CA HIS A 57 -10.84 0.97 -14.33
C HIS A 57 -12.01 0.86 -13.31
N TYR A 58 -11.97 -0.21 -12.51
CA TYR A 58 -13.10 -0.65 -11.70
C TYR A 58 -13.67 0.43 -10.76
N ILE A 59 -12.81 1.11 -9.98
CA ILE A 59 -13.29 2.07 -8.97
C ILE A 59 -13.93 3.31 -9.61
N LEU A 60 -13.42 3.79 -10.76
CA LEU A 60 -14.02 4.91 -11.49
C LEU A 60 -15.37 4.53 -12.10
N ASN A 61 -15.46 3.36 -12.75
CA ASN A 61 -16.72 2.87 -13.32
C ASN A 61 -17.84 2.71 -12.27
N ASN A 62 -17.48 2.46 -11.01
CA ASN A 62 -18.44 2.25 -9.93
C ASN A 62 -18.62 3.49 -9.03
N LYS A 63 -17.97 4.62 -9.33
CA LYS A 63 -17.96 5.81 -8.46
C LYS A 63 -19.37 6.27 -8.11
N ASN A 64 -20.25 6.44 -9.10
CA ASN A 64 -21.62 6.91 -8.87
C ASN A 64 -22.39 5.96 -7.94
N THR A 65 -22.28 4.65 -8.15
CA THR A 65 -22.93 3.66 -7.28
C THR A 65 -22.35 3.69 -5.86
N LEU A 66 -21.03 3.88 -5.71
CA LEU A 66 -20.40 4.00 -4.39
C LEU A 66 -20.85 5.28 -3.66
N ASP A 67 -20.99 6.40 -4.39
CA ASP A 67 -21.53 7.65 -3.85
C ASP A 67 -23.01 7.48 -3.43
N GLU A 68 -23.84 6.81 -4.24
CA GLU A 68 -25.24 6.48 -3.93
C GLU A 68 -25.39 5.56 -2.71
N LEU A 69 -24.39 4.71 -2.45
CA LEU A 69 -24.31 3.90 -1.24
C LEU A 69 -23.87 4.72 0.00
N GLY A 70 -23.64 6.02 -0.13
CA GLY A 70 -23.29 6.92 0.97
C GLY A 70 -21.82 6.84 1.39
N ILE A 71 -20.92 6.44 0.48
CA ILE A 71 -19.48 6.44 0.75
C ILE A 71 -18.93 7.84 0.51
N ASN A 72 -18.33 8.41 1.56
CA ASN A 72 -17.63 9.68 1.55
C ASN A 72 -16.13 9.47 1.29
N PHE A 73 -15.67 9.82 0.10
CA PHE A 73 -14.26 9.73 -0.27
C PHE A 73 -13.46 10.95 0.25
N LYS A 74 -12.46 10.70 1.11
CA LYS A 74 -11.52 11.70 1.62
C LYS A 74 -10.20 11.59 0.89
N THR A 75 -9.89 12.57 0.05
CA THR A 75 -8.68 12.55 -0.80
C THR A 75 -7.46 13.13 -0.09
N HIS A 76 -6.31 12.46 -0.23
CA HIS A 76 -5.03 12.84 0.34
C HIS A 76 -4.02 13.08 -0.77
N GLN A 77 -3.65 14.35 -0.95
CA GLN A 77 -2.54 14.74 -1.82
C GLN A 77 -1.22 14.78 -1.04
N ASN A 78 -1.26 15.29 0.19
CA ASN A 78 -0.11 15.49 1.06
C ASN A 78 -0.18 14.55 2.29
N PRO A 79 0.92 14.35 3.03
CA PRO A 79 0.91 13.60 4.26
C PRO A 79 -0.07 14.17 5.26
N SER A 80 -0.92 13.30 5.83
CA SER A 80 -1.99 13.70 6.74
C SER A 80 -2.30 12.56 7.71
N GLN A 81 -2.98 12.89 8.82
CA GLN A 81 -3.51 11.87 9.72
C GLN A 81 -4.88 11.40 9.23
N VAL A 82 -5.02 10.09 9.06
CA VAL A 82 -6.31 9.42 8.84
C VAL A 82 -7.11 9.44 10.14
N MET A 83 -6.42 9.18 11.25
CA MET A 83 -6.90 9.29 12.63
C MET A 83 -5.71 9.60 13.54
N PRO A 84 -5.90 10.02 14.81
CA PRO A 84 -4.79 10.39 15.70
C PRO A 84 -3.71 9.30 15.76
N GLY A 85 -2.49 9.65 15.34
CA GLY A 85 -1.33 8.75 15.35
C GLY A 85 -1.18 7.84 14.11
N LEU A 86 -2.21 7.70 13.28
CA LEU A 86 -2.15 6.96 12.02
C LEU A 86 -2.10 7.91 10.83
N TRP A 87 -1.01 7.86 10.10
CA TRP A 87 -0.74 8.73 8.96
C TRP A 87 -0.92 8.01 7.64
N THR A 88 -1.26 8.77 6.61
CA THR A 88 -1.02 8.39 5.22
C THR A 88 0.06 9.28 4.61
N THR A 89 0.78 8.75 3.63
CA THR A 89 1.78 9.51 2.86
C THR A 89 1.16 10.54 1.93
N GLY A 90 -0.09 10.34 1.47
CA GLY A 90 -0.55 10.99 0.24
C GLY A 90 0.34 10.61 -0.94
N GLN A 91 0.48 11.49 -1.93
CA GLN A 91 1.30 11.24 -3.12
C GLN A 91 2.79 11.16 -2.77
N ILE A 92 3.44 10.07 -3.18
CA ILE A 92 4.84 9.82 -2.85
C ILE A 92 5.74 10.38 -3.98
N PRO A 93 6.84 11.10 -3.70
CA PRO A 93 7.80 11.51 -4.73
C PRO A 93 8.58 10.32 -5.32
N ARG A 94 8.81 10.30 -6.65
CA ARG A 94 9.52 9.22 -7.37
C ARG A 94 11.00 9.60 -7.59
N LYS A 95 11.75 9.67 -6.48
CA LYS A 95 13.17 10.08 -6.44
C LYS A 95 14.14 9.01 -6.97
N TYR A 96 13.85 7.76 -6.68
CA TYR A 96 14.61 6.59 -7.09
C TYR A 96 13.92 5.91 -8.28
N ASP A 97 14.73 5.25 -9.12
CA ASP A 97 14.29 4.52 -10.30
C ASP A 97 13.62 3.18 -9.91
N GLU A 98 12.47 3.27 -9.26
CA GLU A 98 11.57 2.17 -8.94
C GLU A 98 10.31 2.31 -9.78
N LYS A 99 10.36 1.81 -11.02
CA LYS A 99 9.23 1.85 -11.96
C LYS A 99 8.31 0.64 -11.77
N ASN A 100 7.49 0.70 -10.74
CA ASN A 100 6.59 -0.39 -10.37
C ASN A 100 5.21 -0.27 -11.04
N TRP A 101 5.14 0.27 -12.25
CA TRP A 101 3.91 0.41 -13.05
C TRP A 101 4.20 0.00 -14.49
N SER A 102 3.17 -0.08 -15.34
CA SER A 102 3.37 -0.33 -16.76
C SER A 102 3.82 0.95 -17.46
N GLU A 103 5.01 0.95 -18.08
CA GLU A 103 5.47 2.08 -18.90
C GLU A 103 4.59 2.32 -20.15
N LEU A 104 3.74 1.36 -20.51
CA LEU A 104 2.73 1.50 -21.57
C LEU A 104 1.38 2.00 -21.04
N GLY A 105 1.21 2.05 -19.72
CA GLY A 105 0.01 2.53 -19.05
C GLY A 105 -0.20 4.01 -19.32
N LYS A 106 -1.44 4.39 -19.59
CA LYS A 106 -1.83 5.79 -19.85
C LYS A 106 -3.01 6.16 -18.97
N MET A 107 -3.00 7.40 -18.50
CA MET A 107 -4.12 8.00 -17.78
C MET A 107 -4.42 9.38 -18.34
N VAL A 108 -5.62 9.88 -18.06
CA VAL A 108 -6.01 11.27 -18.30
C VAL A 108 -5.86 12.03 -16.99
N ASP A 109 -4.96 13.00 -16.94
CA ASP A 109 -4.70 13.82 -15.74
C ASP A 109 -5.83 14.82 -15.46
N SER A 110 -5.73 15.58 -14.37
CA SER A 110 -6.71 16.61 -13.99
C SER A 110 -6.87 17.74 -15.00
N ASN A 111 -5.93 17.89 -15.93
CA ASN A 111 -5.96 18.91 -16.99
C ASN A 111 -6.51 18.35 -18.32
N GLY A 112 -6.88 17.06 -18.37
CA GLY A 112 -7.37 16.40 -19.57
C GLY A 112 -6.25 15.89 -20.50
N ASN A 113 -4.99 15.90 -20.07
CA ASN A 113 -3.88 15.41 -20.88
C ASN A 113 -3.72 13.90 -20.74
N ILE A 114 -3.40 13.23 -21.85
CA ILE A 114 -2.98 11.82 -21.83
C ILE A 114 -1.50 11.78 -21.41
N VAL A 115 -1.24 11.18 -20.26
CA VAL A 115 0.10 11.04 -19.66
C VAL A 115 0.39 9.58 -19.30
N GLU A 116 1.65 9.27 -19.01
CA GLU A 116 2.04 7.97 -18.45
C GLU A 116 1.34 7.74 -17.10
N ASP A 117 0.74 6.57 -16.93
CA ASP A 117 0.12 6.19 -15.66
C ASP A 117 1.17 5.69 -14.66
N THR A 118 1.72 6.65 -13.92
CA THR A 118 2.66 6.38 -12.81
C THR A 118 1.95 6.01 -11.50
N ILE A 119 0.62 5.78 -11.55
CA ILE A 119 -0.23 5.49 -10.38
C ILE A 119 -0.02 6.58 -9.32
N PRO A 120 -0.36 7.85 -9.64
CA PRO A 120 -0.09 9.00 -8.79
C PRO A 120 -0.78 8.90 -7.42
N GLU A 121 -1.86 8.14 -7.32
CA GLU A 121 -2.61 7.93 -6.10
C GLU A 121 -1.97 6.93 -5.13
N ASP A 122 -0.89 6.22 -5.51
CA ASP A 122 -0.27 5.22 -4.64
C ASP A 122 0.22 5.86 -3.34
N GLN A 123 -0.35 5.38 -2.24
CA GLN A 123 -0.10 5.86 -0.88
C GLN A 123 0.03 4.70 0.11
N SER A 124 0.75 4.95 1.20
CA SER A 124 0.96 3.99 2.28
C SER A 124 0.48 4.55 3.61
N LEU A 125 0.10 3.67 4.52
CA LEU A 125 -0.16 4.01 5.92
C LEU A 125 1.12 3.86 6.74
N PHE A 126 1.30 4.73 7.72
CA PHE A 126 2.37 4.56 8.70
C PHE A 126 1.99 5.14 10.06
N PHE A 127 2.62 4.63 11.11
CA PHE A 127 2.45 5.13 12.47
C PHE A 127 3.74 4.95 13.26
N ASP A 128 3.93 5.80 14.27
CA ASP A 128 5.11 5.75 15.14
C ASP A 128 4.84 4.90 16.40
N THR A 129 5.84 4.15 16.83
CA THR A 129 5.82 3.30 18.03
C THR A 129 7.13 3.49 18.79
N ASP A 130 7.25 3.10 20.06
CA ASP A 130 8.50 3.30 20.82
C ASP A 130 9.77 2.80 20.09
N ASN A 131 9.66 1.70 19.33
CA ASN A 131 10.76 1.10 18.58
C ASN A 131 11.05 1.77 17.22
N GLY A 132 10.13 2.58 16.71
CA GLY A 132 10.21 3.24 15.41
C GLY A 132 8.94 3.08 14.58
N ILE A 133 9.02 3.51 13.33
CA ILE A 133 7.89 3.61 12.41
C ILE A 133 7.50 2.24 11.88
N VAL A 134 6.20 1.97 11.83
CA VAL A 134 5.60 0.83 11.13
C VAL A 134 4.96 1.35 9.84
N LEU A 135 5.31 0.75 8.70
CA LEU A 135 4.75 1.05 7.38
C LEU A 135 3.85 -0.09 6.90
N ILE A 136 2.69 0.27 6.35
CA ILE A 136 1.76 -0.64 5.70
C ILE A 136 1.54 -0.16 4.26
N SER A 137 1.77 -1.05 3.30
CA SER A 137 1.60 -0.79 1.85
C SER A 137 0.60 -1.75 1.23
N GLY A 138 -0.13 -1.30 0.20
CA GLY A 138 -0.87 -2.17 -0.69
C GLY A 138 0.06 -2.87 -1.69
N CYS A 139 0.40 -2.18 -2.78
CA CYS A 139 1.32 -2.67 -3.82
C CYS A 139 2.67 -1.93 -3.86
N GLY A 140 2.75 -0.69 -3.37
CA GLY A 140 3.97 0.12 -3.41
C GLY A 140 4.38 0.49 -4.84
N HIS A 141 3.41 0.92 -5.66
CA HIS A 141 3.66 1.36 -7.04
C HIS A 141 4.60 2.57 -7.11
N ALA A 142 4.63 3.38 -6.07
CA ALA A 142 5.58 4.46 -5.85
C ALA A 142 7.04 4.01 -5.76
N GLY A 143 7.28 2.73 -5.46
CA GLY A 143 8.58 2.22 -5.05
C GLY A 143 8.72 2.17 -3.53
N LEU A 144 9.26 1.08 -3.00
CA LEU A 144 9.48 0.92 -1.57
C LEU A 144 10.47 1.95 -1.06
N ILE A 145 11.60 2.13 -1.73
CA ILE A 145 12.67 3.04 -1.29
C ILE A 145 12.22 4.50 -1.40
N ASN A 146 11.46 4.86 -2.44
CA ASN A 146 10.77 6.15 -2.54
C ASN A 146 9.85 6.41 -1.34
N THR A 147 9.06 5.41 -0.96
CA THR A 147 8.15 5.48 0.19
C THR A 147 8.93 5.65 1.50
N LEU A 148 9.99 4.88 1.72
CA LEU A 148 10.82 4.97 2.94
C LEU A 148 11.52 6.33 3.06
N ASP A 149 12.09 6.84 1.97
CA ASP A 149 12.71 8.18 1.93
C ASP A 149 11.70 9.27 2.24
N TYR A 150 10.47 9.14 1.74
CA TYR A 150 9.43 10.13 1.99
C TYR A 150 8.95 10.12 3.44
N VAL A 151 8.69 8.93 4.01
CA VAL A 151 8.30 8.78 5.42
C VAL A 151 9.39 9.33 6.36
N LYS A 152 10.68 9.14 6.05
CA LYS A 152 11.79 9.74 6.81
C LYS A 152 11.82 11.27 6.75
N LYS A 153 11.31 11.90 5.69
CA LYS A 153 11.17 13.36 5.62
C LYS A 153 10.01 13.85 6.47
N ILE A 154 8.93 13.07 6.56
CA ILE A 154 7.75 13.39 7.37
C ILE A 154 8.08 13.25 8.86
N ILE A 155 8.74 12.15 9.25
CA ILE A 155 9.18 11.90 10.63
C ILE A 155 10.71 11.67 10.64
N PRO A 156 11.51 12.74 10.74
CA PRO A 156 12.96 12.62 10.75
C PRO A 156 13.48 11.92 12.00
N ASN A 157 14.70 11.36 11.91
CA ASN A 157 15.44 10.72 13.01
C ASN A 157 14.76 9.49 13.67
N ARG A 158 13.69 8.94 13.08
CA ARG A 158 13.04 7.70 13.54
C ARG A 158 13.32 6.55 12.58
N PRO A 159 13.77 5.37 13.03
CA PRO A 159 13.98 4.23 12.13
C PRO A 159 12.65 3.75 11.55
N ILE A 160 12.65 3.31 10.28
CA ILE A 160 11.53 2.51 9.77
C ILE A 160 11.73 1.11 10.32
N TYR A 161 11.03 0.76 11.39
CA TYR A 161 11.29 -0.46 12.14
C TYR A 161 10.66 -1.70 11.51
N LYS A 162 9.40 -1.59 11.05
CA LYS A 162 8.66 -2.70 10.44
C LYS A 162 7.98 -2.25 9.16
N ILE A 163 7.93 -3.13 8.17
CA ILE A 163 7.16 -2.91 6.95
C ILE A 163 6.34 -4.17 6.61
N ILE A 164 5.11 -3.97 6.17
CA ILE A 164 4.20 -5.02 5.72
C ILE A 164 3.45 -4.58 4.46
N GLY A 165 3.36 -5.46 3.46
CA GLY A 165 2.58 -5.19 2.26
C GLY A 165 3.13 -5.80 0.99
N GLY A 166 2.50 -5.44 -0.13
CA GLY A 166 3.06 -5.59 -1.46
C GLY A 166 4.01 -4.44 -1.81
N PHE A 167 5.10 -4.78 -2.50
CA PHE A 167 6.16 -3.84 -2.87
C PHE A 167 6.69 -4.06 -4.30
N HIS A 168 5.97 -4.83 -5.15
CA HIS A 168 6.33 -5.12 -6.54
C HIS A 168 7.73 -5.70 -6.76
N LEU A 169 8.21 -6.51 -5.81
CA LEU A 169 9.54 -7.11 -5.89
C LEU A 169 9.61 -8.37 -6.76
N LEU A 170 8.46 -8.92 -7.19
CA LEU A 170 8.38 -10.23 -7.84
C LEU A 170 9.24 -10.35 -9.11
N ASN A 171 9.28 -9.30 -9.92
CA ASN A 171 9.94 -9.29 -11.23
C ASN A 171 11.32 -8.62 -11.20
N LEU A 172 11.82 -8.25 -10.02
CA LEU A 172 13.12 -7.60 -9.90
C LEU A 172 14.25 -8.62 -10.07
N ASN A 173 15.31 -8.20 -10.77
CA ASN A 173 16.53 -8.98 -10.82
C ASN A 173 17.29 -8.92 -9.49
N GLU A 174 18.24 -9.83 -9.33
CA GLU A 174 19.04 -9.99 -8.11
C GLU A 174 19.73 -8.70 -7.66
N LYS A 175 20.37 -7.96 -8.59
CA LYS A 175 21.05 -6.70 -8.28
C LYS A 175 20.10 -5.65 -7.70
N LYS A 176 18.86 -5.58 -8.22
CA LYS A 176 17.86 -4.64 -7.71
C LYS A 176 17.28 -5.07 -6.37
N LEU A 177 17.12 -6.38 -6.15
CA LEU A 177 16.71 -6.93 -4.85
C LEU A 177 17.78 -6.67 -3.78
N GLU A 178 19.06 -6.90 -4.09
CA GLU A 178 20.18 -6.60 -3.19
C GLU A 178 20.26 -5.10 -2.88
N TRP A 179 20.12 -4.24 -3.89
CA TRP A 179 20.04 -2.79 -3.69
C TRP A 179 18.88 -2.39 -2.77
N THR A 180 17.71 -2.99 -2.97
CA THR A 180 16.52 -2.75 -2.14
C THR A 180 16.76 -3.17 -0.70
N ALA A 181 17.30 -4.37 -0.49
CA ALA A 181 17.66 -4.90 0.83
C ALA A 181 18.65 -3.97 1.57
N LYS A 182 19.71 -3.53 0.88
CA LYS A 182 20.69 -2.60 1.46
C LYS A 182 20.06 -1.26 1.85
N LYS A 183 19.18 -0.72 1.01
CA LYS A 183 18.42 0.50 1.33
C LYS A 183 17.50 0.29 2.54
N MET A 184 16.77 -0.82 2.59
CA MET A 184 15.93 -1.17 3.75
C MET A 184 16.75 -1.21 5.06
N GLU A 185 17.96 -1.78 5.02
CA GLU A 185 18.87 -1.78 6.16
C GLU A 185 19.30 -0.36 6.56
N GLU A 186 19.68 0.49 5.59
CA GLU A 186 20.02 1.91 5.82
C GLU A 186 18.84 2.69 6.45
N PHE A 187 17.59 2.36 6.12
CA PHE A 187 16.39 2.97 6.71
C PHE A 187 16.06 2.43 8.12
N GLY A 188 16.70 1.33 8.53
CA GLY A 188 16.55 0.72 9.86
C GLY A 188 15.55 -0.44 9.92
N VAL A 189 15.14 -1.01 8.78
CA VAL A 189 14.13 -2.08 8.74
C VAL A 189 14.64 -3.34 9.44
N LYS A 190 13.86 -3.80 10.43
CA LYS A 190 14.14 -5.02 11.20
C LYS A 190 13.09 -6.11 11.02
N PHE A 191 11.90 -5.75 10.56
CA PHE A 191 10.80 -6.68 10.31
C PHE A 191 10.20 -6.42 8.92
N PHE A 192 10.11 -7.48 8.12
CA PHE A 192 9.64 -7.43 6.75
C PHE A 192 8.57 -8.50 6.51
N VAL A 193 7.38 -8.07 6.08
CA VAL A 193 6.35 -8.98 5.58
C VAL A 193 6.08 -8.66 4.13
N GLY A 194 6.62 -9.49 3.25
CA GLY A 194 6.34 -9.44 1.83
C GLY A 194 5.01 -10.14 1.52
N ALA A 195 4.01 -9.41 1.05
CA ALA A 195 2.72 -9.95 0.66
C ALA A 195 2.42 -9.68 -0.82
N HIS A 196 1.34 -10.28 -1.34
CA HIS A 196 0.75 -9.94 -2.64
C HIS A 196 1.79 -9.90 -3.78
N CYS A 197 2.03 -8.73 -4.41
CA CYS A 197 2.93 -8.54 -5.55
C CYS A 197 4.43 -8.61 -5.20
N THR A 198 4.79 -8.77 -3.93
CA THR A 198 6.18 -8.99 -3.51
C THR A 198 6.65 -10.38 -3.93
N GLY A 199 5.82 -11.40 -3.76
CA GLY A 199 6.14 -12.78 -4.12
C GLY A 199 7.05 -13.52 -3.14
N LEU A 200 6.94 -14.86 -3.15
CA LEU A 200 7.68 -15.77 -2.27
C LEU A 200 9.20 -15.63 -2.44
N ASN A 201 9.68 -15.77 -3.68
CA ASN A 201 11.11 -15.80 -3.97
C ASN A 201 11.80 -14.49 -3.61
N SER A 202 11.22 -13.34 -4.00
CA SER A 202 11.79 -12.04 -3.67
C SER A 202 11.79 -11.79 -2.16
N THR A 203 10.77 -12.27 -1.43
CA THR A 203 10.76 -12.19 0.04
C THR A 203 11.93 -12.97 0.65
N TYR A 204 12.21 -14.18 0.14
CA TYR A 204 13.37 -14.96 0.55
C TYR A 204 14.70 -14.30 0.17
N SER A 205 14.81 -13.72 -1.02
CA SER A 205 16.00 -12.97 -1.45
C SER A 205 16.28 -11.79 -0.52
N ILE A 206 15.28 -10.96 -0.22
CA ILE A 206 15.42 -9.83 0.72
C ILE A 206 15.84 -10.34 2.10
N ARG A 207 15.20 -11.40 2.60
CA ARG A 207 15.58 -12.03 3.87
C ARG A 207 17.06 -12.44 3.89
N ASN A 208 17.55 -13.05 2.80
CA ASN A 208 18.94 -13.49 2.69
C ASN A 208 19.90 -12.30 2.61
N PHE A 209 19.64 -11.32 1.75
CA PHE A 209 20.51 -10.14 1.60
C PHE A 209 20.60 -9.30 2.87
N MET A 210 19.52 -9.21 3.65
CA MET A 210 19.50 -8.51 4.93
C MET A 210 19.92 -9.39 6.13
N ASN A 211 20.25 -10.66 5.90
CA ASN A 211 20.56 -11.64 6.96
C ASN A 211 19.48 -11.71 8.06
N LEU A 212 18.20 -11.70 7.68
CA LEU A 212 17.07 -11.72 8.61
C LEU A 212 16.69 -13.16 9.00
N SER A 213 16.32 -13.35 10.26
CA SER A 213 15.75 -14.61 10.74
C SER A 213 14.32 -14.82 10.20
N SER A 214 13.81 -16.05 10.28
CA SER A 214 12.40 -16.33 9.96
C SER A 214 11.40 -15.63 10.87
N LYS A 215 11.84 -15.11 12.04
CA LYS A 215 11.01 -14.28 12.93
C LYS A 215 10.95 -12.81 12.49
N ASN A 216 11.87 -12.41 11.62
CA ASN A 216 12.04 -11.04 11.15
C ASN A 216 11.59 -10.86 9.69
N ALA A 217 11.55 -11.92 8.90
CA ALA A 217 11.06 -11.87 7.53
C ALA A 217 10.21 -13.09 7.16
N LEU A 218 8.99 -12.86 6.66
CA LEU A 218 8.09 -13.89 6.14
C LEU A 218 7.25 -13.39 4.98
N VAL A 219 6.65 -14.35 4.28
CA VAL A 219 5.59 -14.09 3.32
C VAL A 219 4.28 -13.92 4.05
N GLY A 220 3.61 -12.79 3.82
CA GLY A 220 2.31 -12.51 4.38
C GLY A 220 1.19 -13.29 3.71
N SER A 221 0.28 -13.81 4.53
CA SER A 221 -0.96 -14.46 4.14
C SER A 221 -2.16 -13.82 4.86
N VAL A 222 -3.38 -14.20 4.48
CA VAL A 222 -4.58 -13.84 5.25
C VAL A 222 -4.40 -14.33 6.69
N GLY A 223 -4.60 -13.43 7.66
CA GLY A 223 -4.41 -13.71 9.08
C GLY A 223 -2.99 -13.46 9.60
N THR A 224 -2.01 -13.14 8.76
CA THR A 224 -0.70 -12.67 9.23
C THR A 224 -0.86 -11.35 10.00
N TYR A 225 -0.25 -11.26 11.19
CA TYR A 225 -0.28 -10.05 12.02
C TYR A 225 1.09 -9.74 12.63
N ILE A 226 1.30 -8.47 12.97
CA ILE A 226 2.54 -7.97 13.58
C ILE A 226 2.21 -7.37 14.94
N THR A 227 2.92 -7.79 15.98
CA THR A 227 2.85 -7.20 17.32
C THR A 227 4.19 -6.59 17.69
N ASN A 228 4.30 -5.93 18.84
CA ASN A 228 5.59 -5.51 19.39
C ASN A 228 6.59 -6.67 19.57
N GLN A 229 6.12 -7.91 19.75
CA GLN A 229 6.95 -9.09 19.98
C GLN A 229 7.50 -9.74 18.69
N GLY A 230 6.91 -9.43 17.52
CA GLY A 230 7.37 -9.99 16.25
C GLY A 230 6.27 -10.10 15.20
N ILE A 231 6.50 -10.97 14.22
CA ILE A 231 5.53 -11.27 13.16
C ILE A 231 5.01 -12.70 13.33
N PHE A 232 3.71 -12.87 13.13
CA PHE A 232 3.01 -14.14 13.29
C PHE A 232 2.30 -14.48 11.98
N PRO A 233 2.47 -15.70 11.44
CA PRO A 233 1.90 -16.10 10.14
C PRO A 233 0.36 -16.22 10.13
N GLY A 234 -0.30 -16.00 11.27
CA GLY A 234 -1.73 -16.26 11.45
C GLY A 234 -2.00 -17.68 11.95
N TYR A 235 -3.29 -18.03 12.06
CA TYR A 235 -3.72 -19.39 12.39
C TYR A 235 -3.35 -20.32 11.23
N MET A 236 -2.27 -21.08 11.39
CA MET A 236 -1.98 -22.25 10.56
C MET A 236 -2.65 -23.45 11.24
N GLU A 237 -3.93 -23.67 10.97
CA GLU A 237 -4.59 -24.96 11.22
C GLU A 237 -4.38 -25.89 10.03
#